data_AF-A0A9P5XTS5-F1
#
_entry.id   AF-A0A9P5XTS5-F1
#
_cell.length_a   1.000
_cell.length_b   1.000
_cell.length_c   1.000
_cell.angle_alpha   90.00
_cell.angle_beta   90.00
_cell.angle_gamma   90.00
#
_symmetry.space_group_name_H-M   'P 1'
#
loop_
_entity.id
_entity.type
_entity.pdbx_description
1 polymer ?
#
loop_
_entity_poly.entity_id
_entity_poly.type
_entity_poly.pdbx_seq_one_letter_code
_entity_poly.pdbx_strand_id
1 'polypeptide(L)'
;KAKYHLLPHLREDIIRFGPVVGLATEGFESFNAIFRYCLILSNSLAPSRDIAYQLAGQELLGHFLCGGWWVGTDGEWNRPGPGVRHFMAANPIIQTLYGWTSNEPVTPGKYQNMLVFAC
;
A
#
# COMPACT_ATOMS: atom_id res chain seq x y z
N LYS A 1 25.82 6.46 -19.49
CA LYS A 1 25.52 7.77 -18.86
C LYS A 1 24.41 8.45 -19.67
N ALA A 2 23.14 8.20 -19.32
CA ALA A 2 21.98 8.78 -20.02
C ALA A 2 21.02 9.53 -19.06
N LYS A 3 21.15 9.31 -17.74
CA LYS A 3 20.20 9.78 -16.73
C LYS A 3 20.15 11.31 -16.58
N TYR A 4 21.27 12.02 -16.75
CA TYR A 4 21.31 13.48 -16.62
C TYR A 4 20.65 14.23 -17.79
N HIS A 5 20.59 13.63 -18.97
CA HIS A 5 19.91 14.22 -20.13
C HIS A 5 18.38 14.27 -19.94
N LEU A 6 17.80 13.48 -19.03
CA LEU A 6 16.37 13.57 -18.74
C LEU A 6 16.00 14.77 -17.85
N LEU A 7 16.96 15.36 -17.11
CA LEU A 7 16.65 16.46 -16.17
C LEU A 7 16.03 17.70 -16.84
N PRO A 8 16.49 18.15 -18.03
CA PRO A 8 15.90 19.29 -18.71
C PRO A 8 14.45 19.05 -19.20
N HIS A 9 14.09 17.80 -19.47
CA HIS A 9 12.75 17.42 -19.98
C HIS A 9 11.80 16.97 -18.86
N LEU A 10 12.31 16.89 -17.62
CA LEU A 10 11.59 16.34 -16.49
C LEU A 10 10.30 17.09 -16.19
N ARG A 11 10.30 18.41 -16.37
CA ARG A 11 9.13 19.26 -16.13
C ARG A 11 8.02 18.97 -17.13
N GLU A 12 8.35 18.92 -18.41
CA GLU A 12 7.41 18.61 -19.49
C GLU A 12 6.89 17.18 -19.35
N ASP A 13 7.76 16.23 -19.00
CA ASP A 13 7.40 14.83 -18.80
C ASP A 13 6.47 14.66 -17.58
N ILE A 14 6.71 15.36 -16.47
CA ILE A 14 5.83 15.31 -15.29
C ILE A 14 4.43 15.83 -15.63
N ILE A 15 4.35 16.93 -16.37
CA ILE A 15 3.06 17.53 -16.76
C ILE A 15 2.30 16.59 -17.71
N ARG A 16 3.02 15.86 -18.58
CA ARG A 16 2.40 15.06 -19.65
C ARG A 16 2.11 13.61 -19.27
N PHE A 17 2.97 12.99 -18.47
CA PHE A 17 2.93 11.56 -18.15
C PHE A 17 2.76 11.27 -16.66
N GLY A 18 2.82 12.29 -15.79
CA GLY A 18 2.76 12.11 -14.35
C GLY A 18 4.14 11.85 -13.73
N PRO A 19 4.21 11.26 -12.51
CA PRO A 19 5.45 11.12 -11.77
C PRO A 19 6.58 10.49 -12.58
N VAL A 20 7.81 10.97 -12.37
CA VAL A 20 9.00 10.50 -13.09
C VAL A 20 9.13 8.99 -12.93
N VAL A 21 9.34 8.27 -14.03
CA VAL A 21 9.48 6.80 -14.06
C VAL A 21 10.47 6.29 -13.02
N GLY A 22 11.57 7.02 -12.78
CA GLY A 22 12.56 6.67 -11.75
C GLY A 22 12.01 6.58 -10.33
N LEU A 23 11.07 7.46 -9.96
CA LEU A 23 10.38 7.43 -8.66
C LEU A 23 9.42 6.23 -8.59
N ALA A 24 8.74 5.93 -9.70
CA ALA A 24 7.87 4.76 -9.77
C ALA A 24 8.68 3.46 -9.65
N THR A 25 9.84 3.36 -10.32
CA THR A 25 10.71 2.17 -10.27
C THR A 25 11.36 1.94 -8.91
N GLU A 26 11.64 2.99 -8.13
CA GLU A 26 12.19 2.86 -6.77
C GLU A 26 11.24 2.11 -5.84
N GLY A 27 9.93 2.40 -5.92
CA GLY A 27 8.89 1.65 -5.21
C GLY A 27 8.90 0.17 -5.60
N PHE A 28 8.91 -0.14 -6.90
CA PHE A 28 8.98 -1.52 -7.39
C PHE A 28 10.27 -2.24 -6.98
N GLU A 29 11.41 -1.55 -6.99
CA GLU A 29 12.70 -2.11 -6.57
C GLU A 29 12.73 -2.41 -5.07
N SER A 30 12.15 -1.53 -4.24
CA SER A 30 12.03 -1.75 -2.79
C SER A 30 11.18 -2.99 -2.47
N PHE A 31 10.18 -3.29 -3.29
CA PHE A 31 9.31 -4.45 -3.12
C PHE A 31 10.05 -5.78 -3.31
N ASN A 32 11.19 -5.79 -4.01
CA ASN A 32 12.04 -6.98 -4.11
C ASN A 32 12.56 -7.45 -2.73
N ALA A 33 12.71 -6.55 -1.76
CA ALA A 33 13.07 -6.93 -0.39
C ALA A 33 11.93 -7.75 0.26
N ILE A 34 10.68 -7.31 0.10
CA ILE A 34 9.50 -8.00 0.64
C ILE A 34 9.38 -9.39 0.03
N PHE A 35 9.52 -9.52 -1.29
CA PHE A 35 9.54 -10.81 -1.98
C PHE A 35 10.60 -11.76 -1.41
N ARG A 36 11.81 -11.25 -1.15
CA ARG A 36 12.90 -12.05 -0.55
C ARG A 36 12.57 -12.49 0.87
N TYR A 37 11.95 -11.63 1.69
CA TYR A 37 11.53 -12.02 3.04
C TYR A 37 10.47 -13.13 3.01
N CYS A 38 9.50 -13.05 2.11
CA CYS A 38 8.49 -14.10 1.96
C CYS A 38 9.10 -15.46 1.59
N LEU A 39 10.19 -15.44 0.81
CA LEU A 39 10.93 -16.65 0.44
C LEU A 39 11.73 -17.21 1.62
N ILE A 40 12.51 -16.38 2.32
CA ILE A 40 13.35 -16.81 3.45
C ILE A 40 12.51 -17.43 4.57
N LEU A 41 11.32 -16.90 4.80
CA LEU A 41 10.41 -17.34 5.86
C LEU A 41 9.49 -18.50 5.42
N SER A 42 9.61 -19.00 4.19
CA SER A 42 8.85 -20.15 3.70
C SER A 42 9.68 -21.43 3.69
N ASN A 43 8.99 -22.56 3.86
CA ASN A 43 9.54 -23.91 3.60
C ASN A 43 9.98 -24.13 2.13
N SER A 44 9.73 -23.16 1.24
CA SER A 44 10.27 -23.07 -0.13
C SER A 44 9.92 -24.23 -1.06
N LEU A 45 8.90 -25.03 -0.71
CA LEU A 45 8.40 -26.13 -1.54
C LEU A 45 7.63 -25.62 -2.77
N ALA A 46 6.92 -24.49 -2.63
CA ALA A 46 6.23 -23.83 -3.72
C ALA A 46 6.38 -22.30 -3.59
N PRO A 47 7.57 -21.75 -3.89
CA PRO A 47 7.92 -20.37 -3.59
C PRO A 47 6.92 -19.31 -4.10
N SER A 48 6.45 -19.46 -5.34
CA SER A 48 5.47 -18.55 -5.94
C SER A 48 4.12 -18.59 -5.21
N ARG A 49 3.64 -19.78 -4.87
CA ARG A 49 2.41 -19.98 -4.11
C ARG A 49 2.54 -19.38 -2.72
N ASP A 50 3.65 -19.63 -2.04
CA ASP A 50 3.87 -19.17 -0.67
C ASP A 50 3.95 -17.65 -0.58
N ILE A 51 4.64 -17.00 -1.52
CA ILE A 51 4.65 -15.55 -1.66
C ILE A 51 3.23 -15.03 -1.90
N ALA A 52 2.47 -15.63 -2.82
CA ALA A 52 1.13 -15.17 -3.13
C ALA A 52 0.20 -15.23 -1.91
N TYR A 53 0.27 -16.30 -1.12
CA TYR A 53 -0.51 -16.39 0.13
C TYR A 53 -0.07 -15.37 1.18
N GLN A 54 1.24 -15.13 1.33
CA GLN A 54 1.74 -14.14 2.30
C GLN A 54 1.33 -12.72 1.91
N LEU A 55 1.49 -12.34 0.63
CA LEU A 55 1.06 -11.03 0.13
C LEU A 55 -0.46 -10.87 0.25
N ALA A 56 -1.24 -11.90 -0.10
CA ALA A 56 -2.70 -11.87 0.07
C ALA A 56 -3.11 -11.67 1.53
N GLY A 57 -2.38 -12.28 2.48
CA GLY A 57 -2.60 -12.07 3.91
C GLY A 57 -2.29 -10.64 4.38
N GLN A 58 -1.22 -10.03 3.86
CA GLN A 58 -0.85 -8.64 4.16
C GLN A 58 -1.88 -7.65 3.63
N GLU A 59 -2.35 -7.86 2.40
CA GLU A 59 -3.42 -7.05 1.79
C GLU A 59 -4.75 -7.22 2.53
N LEU A 60 -5.11 -8.46 2.90
CA LEU A 60 -6.33 -8.73 3.66
C LEU A 60 -6.31 -8.06 5.04
N LEU A 61 -5.16 -8.04 5.70
CA LEU A 61 -4.99 -7.32 6.97
C LEU A 61 -5.26 -5.82 6.79
N GLY A 62 -4.71 -5.21 5.75
CA GLY A 62 -4.99 -3.81 5.40
C GLY A 62 -6.48 -3.56 5.19
N HIS A 63 -7.14 -4.41 4.39
CA HIS A 63 -8.58 -4.36 4.14
C HIS A 63 -9.42 -4.43 5.43
N PHE A 64 -9.04 -5.29 6.39
CA PHE A 64 -9.72 -5.38 7.68
C PHE A 64 -9.44 -4.21 8.61
N LEU A 65 -8.20 -3.72 8.68
CA LEU A 65 -7.87 -2.52 9.47
C LEU A 65 -8.64 -1.30 8.94
N CYS A 66 -8.84 -1.25 7.63
CA CYS A 66 -9.67 -0.30 6.93
C CYS A 66 -11.18 -0.39 7.22
N GLY A 67 -11.63 -1.46 7.86
CA GLY A 67 -13.06 -1.69 8.09
C GLY A 67 -13.81 -2.17 6.84
N GLY A 68 -13.09 -2.71 5.85
CA GLY A 68 -13.63 -3.28 4.61
C GLY A 68 -14.47 -4.53 4.84
N TRP A 69 -15.38 -4.82 3.91
CA TRP A 69 -16.34 -5.92 4.01
C TRP A 69 -15.85 -7.17 3.29
N TRP A 70 -16.25 -8.34 3.76
CA TRP A 70 -16.00 -9.62 3.08
C TRP A 70 -17.22 -10.53 3.18
N VAL A 71 -17.32 -11.50 2.26
CA VAL A 71 -18.37 -12.51 2.30
C VAL A 71 -17.87 -13.69 3.12
N GLY A 72 -18.63 -14.07 4.14
CA GLY A 72 -18.36 -15.25 4.97
C GLY A 72 -18.68 -16.55 4.23
N THR A 73 -18.30 -17.68 4.82
CA THR A 73 -18.63 -19.01 4.26
C THR A 73 -20.13 -19.32 4.30
N ASP A 74 -20.88 -18.58 5.10
CA ASP A 74 -22.33 -18.56 5.19
C ASP A 74 -22.99 -17.74 4.07
N GLY A 75 -22.21 -17.01 3.26
CA GLY A 75 -22.71 -16.10 2.23
C GLY A 75 -23.08 -14.72 2.75
N GLU A 76 -22.89 -14.45 4.05
CA GLU A 76 -23.24 -13.19 4.66
C GLU A 76 -22.11 -12.17 4.58
N TRP A 77 -22.47 -10.90 4.44
CA TRP A 77 -21.52 -9.80 4.43
C TRP A 77 -21.08 -9.48 5.85
N ASN A 78 -19.80 -9.74 6.13
CA ASN A 78 -19.17 -9.52 7.40
C ASN A 78 -18.27 -8.28 7.37
N ARG A 79 -18.12 -7.66 8.54
CA ARG A 79 -17.29 -6.47 8.75
C ARG A 79 -16.39 -6.66 9.99
N PRO A 80 -15.22 -6.01 10.05
CA PRO A 80 -14.33 -6.11 11.20
C PRO A 80 -15.04 -5.58 12.45
N GLY A 81 -14.87 -6.30 13.55
CA GLY A 81 -15.46 -5.95 14.83
C GLY A 81 -15.06 -4.54 15.29
N PRO A 82 -15.83 -3.92 16.20
CA PRO A 82 -15.56 -2.57 16.69
C PRO A 82 -14.16 -2.43 17.32
N GLY A 83 -13.62 -3.49 17.92
CA GLY A 83 -12.27 -3.48 18.49
C GLY A 83 -11.17 -3.25 17.45
N VAL A 84 -11.27 -3.87 16.26
CA VAL A 84 -10.29 -3.69 15.18
C VAL A 84 -10.32 -2.26 14.65
N ARG A 85 -11.52 -1.71 14.46
CA ARG A 85 -11.71 -0.32 14.01
C ARG A 85 -11.21 0.68 15.05
N HIS A 86 -11.46 0.41 16.34
CA HIS A 86 -10.95 1.25 17.41
C HIS A 86 -9.42 1.17 17.52
N PHE A 87 -8.84 -0.01 17.35
CA PHE A 87 -7.39 -0.19 17.32
C PHE A 87 -6.74 0.63 16.21
N MET A 88 -7.32 0.63 15.00
CA MET A 88 -6.84 1.47 13.91
C MET A 88 -6.96 2.97 14.25
N ALA A 89 -8.10 3.40 14.80
CA ALA A 89 -8.32 4.79 15.21
C ALA A 89 -7.39 5.25 16.35
N ALA A 90 -7.00 4.35 17.25
CA ALA A 90 -6.20 4.66 18.43
C ALA A 90 -4.68 4.71 18.16
N ASN A 91 -4.20 4.19 17.02
CA ASN A 91 -2.77 4.03 16.75
C ASN A 91 -2.32 4.84 15.51
N PRO A 92 -1.77 6.06 15.70
CA PRO A 92 -1.30 6.92 14.61
C PRO A 92 -0.18 6.31 13.76
N ILE A 93 0.64 5.45 14.36
CA ILE A 93 1.73 4.75 13.66
C ILE A 93 1.15 3.81 12.59
N ILE A 94 0.10 3.07 12.95
CA ILE A 94 -0.55 2.11 12.05
C ILE A 94 -1.33 2.85 10.96
N GLN A 95 -1.96 3.97 11.31
CA GLN A 95 -2.57 4.88 10.33
C GLN A 95 -1.56 5.34 9.28
N THR A 96 -0.38 5.76 9.71
CA THR A 96 0.68 6.21 8.80
C THR A 96 1.17 5.06 7.92
N LEU A 97 1.36 3.87 8.49
CA LEU A 97 1.84 2.69 7.76
C LEU A 97 0.88 2.24 6.66
N TYR A 98 -0.42 2.26 6.93
CA TYR A 98 -1.47 1.85 5.99
C TYR A 98 -2.08 3.03 5.20
N GLY A 99 -1.44 4.19 5.22
CA GLY A 99 -1.87 5.32 4.40
C GLY A 99 -3.24 5.89 4.74
N TRP A 100 -3.69 5.73 5.99
CA TRP A 100 -5.00 6.20 6.42
C TRP A 100 -5.10 7.72 6.31
N THR A 101 -6.05 8.17 5.48
CA THR A 101 -6.37 9.57 5.27
C THR A 101 -7.55 9.97 6.15
N SER A 102 -7.41 11.10 6.86
CA SER A 102 -8.55 11.69 7.56
C SER A 102 -9.57 12.16 6.52
N ASN A 103 -10.84 11.78 6.67
CA ASN A 103 -11.97 12.28 5.87
C ASN A 103 -12.26 13.79 6.09
N GLU A 104 -11.36 14.51 6.76
CA GLU A 104 -11.41 15.96 6.82
C GLU A 104 -11.32 16.56 5.41
N PRO A 105 -12.17 17.54 5.09
CA PRO A 105 -12.15 18.18 3.79
C PRO A 105 -10.79 18.82 3.54
N VAL A 106 -10.16 18.44 2.42
CA VAL A 106 -8.88 18.98 1.98
C VAL A 106 -9.00 20.50 1.89
N THR A 107 -8.28 21.21 2.76
CA THR A 107 -8.22 22.67 2.70
C THR A 107 -7.20 23.07 1.63
N PRO A 108 -7.53 23.95 0.66
CA PRO A 108 -6.57 24.42 -0.32
C PRO A 108 -5.29 24.95 0.35
N GLY A 109 -4.13 24.42 -0.07
CA GLY A 109 -2.82 24.81 0.47
C GLY A 109 -2.28 23.93 1.62
N LYS A 110 -3.03 22.92 2.10
CA LYS A 110 -2.50 21.91 3.04
C LYS A 110 -2.16 20.61 2.31
N TYR A 111 -0.97 20.08 2.59
CA TYR A 111 -0.57 18.75 2.16
C TYR A 111 -1.16 17.71 3.11
N GLN A 112 -2.03 16.84 2.58
CA GLN A 112 -2.41 15.59 3.24
C GLN A 112 -1.61 14.46 2.58
N ASN A 113 -1.00 13.62 3.42
CA ASN A 113 -0.18 12.51 2.97
C ASN A 113 -1.09 11.43 2.37
N MET A 114 -1.39 11.53 1.07
CA MET A 114 -2.20 10.56 0.35
C MET A 114 -1.26 9.47 -0.17
N LEU A 115 -1.08 8.41 0.62
CA LEU A 115 -0.38 7.22 0.17
C LEU A 115 -1.27 6.47 -0.83
N VAL A 116 -0.66 5.85 -1.85
CA VAL A 116 -1.35 5.19 -2.99
C VAL A 116 -2.16 3.96 -2.54
N PHE A 117 -1.99 3.52 -1.29
CA PHE A 117 -2.81 2.52 -0.60
C PHE A 117 -3.66 3.21 0.46
N ALA A 118 -4.49 4.17 0.06
CA ALA A 118 -5.32 4.91 1.00
C ALA A 118 -6.53 4.08 1.44
N CYS A 119 -6.58 3.79 2.74
CA CYS A 119 -7.80 4.04 3.49
C CYS A 119 -8.02 5.55 3.62
#